data_AF-A0AAN6NHV7-F1
#
_entry.id   AF-A0AAN6NHV7-F1
#
_cell.length_a   1.000
_cell.length_b   1.000
_cell.length_c   1.000
_cell.angle_alpha   90.00
_cell.angle_beta   90.00
_cell.angle_gamma   90.00
#
_symmetry.space_group_name_H-M   'P 1'
#
loop_
_entity.id
_entity.type
_entity.pdbx_description
1 polymer ?
#
loop_
_entity_poly.entity_id
_entity_poly.type
_entity_poly.pdbx_seq_one_letter_code
_entity_poly.pdbx_strand_id
1 'polypeptide(L)'
;MRSHNAMKDVEAVDASWEAARGAVYGAIKWGIPTAMLGGLGYMFSPLYRSLTIQFKVYIQMSGMVFGSMIEADYSIREYEAKVRMQRRLQRDRAMWKSFEEQYGKDEDDEEDSK
;
A
#
# COMPACT_ATOMS: atom_id res chain seq x y z
N MET A 1 7.52 16.91 -30.76
CA MET A 1 7.69 16.96 -29.29
C MET A 1 6.38 17.44 -28.67
N ARG A 2 5.79 16.68 -27.72
CA ARG A 2 4.62 16.96 -26.84
C ARG A 2 3.46 15.93 -26.89
N SER A 3 3.75 14.67 -26.54
CA SER A 3 2.71 13.69 -26.15
C SER A 3 3.04 12.92 -24.86
N HIS A 4 4.18 13.21 -24.22
CA HIS A 4 4.71 12.43 -23.09
C HIS A 4 4.35 12.98 -21.69
N ASN A 5 3.53 14.04 -21.61
CA ASN A 5 3.15 14.71 -20.34
C ASN A 5 1.72 14.41 -19.88
N ALA A 6 0.75 14.36 -20.80
CA ALA A 6 -0.66 14.24 -20.44
C ALA A 6 -1.03 12.94 -19.70
N MET A 7 -0.42 11.80 -20.06
CA MET A 7 -0.65 10.53 -19.32
C MET A 7 -0.01 10.55 -17.93
N LYS A 8 1.17 11.17 -17.77
CA LYS A 8 1.82 11.31 -16.46
C LYS A 8 1.06 12.26 -15.54
N ASP A 9 0.44 13.30 -16.08
CA ASP A 9 -0.36 14.24 -15.28
C ASP A 9 -1.65 13.59 -14.77
N VAL A 10 -2.34 12.80 -15.60
CA VAL A 10 -3.56 12.08 -15.18
C VAL A 10 -3.24 10.98 -14.17
N GLU A 11 -2.17 10.21 -14.39
CA GLU A 11 -1.73 9.15 -13.48
C GLU A 11 -1.17 9.72 -12.16
N ALA A 12 -0.52 10.88 -12.20
CA ALA A 12 -0.08 11.59 -10.99
C ALA A 12 -1.26 12.16 -10.20
N VAL A 13 -2.29 12.67 -10.86
CA VAL A 13 -3.50 13.17 -10.20
C VAL A 13 -4.28 12.03 -9.55
N ASP A 14 -4.48 10.90 -10.24
CA ASP A 14 -5.14 9.72 -9.65
C ASP A 14 -4.32 9.12 -8.51
N ALA A 15 -2.99 9.03 -8.67
CA ALA A 15 -2.11 8.57 -7.59
C ALA A 15 -2.15 9.51 -6.37
N SER A 16 -2.23 10.83 -6.58
CA SER A 16 -2.38 11.80 -5.49
C SER A 16 -3.73 11.69 -4.79
N TRP A 17 -4.79 11.32 -5.53
CA TRP A 17 -6.14 11.15 -5.00
C TRP A 17 -6.26 9.87 -4.17
N GLU A 18 -5.67 8.78 -4.64
CA GLU A 18 -5.61 7.51 -3.91
C GLU A 18 -4.73 7.66 -2.66
N ALA A 19 -3.61 8.39 -2.75
CA ALA A 19 -2.76 8.72 -1.61
C ALA A 19 -3.48 9.63 -0.59
N ALA A 20 -4.27 10.61 -1.05
CA ALA A 20 -5.06 11.46 -0.17
C ALA A 20 -6.14 10.66 0.57
N ARG A 21 -6.83 9.73 -0.11
CA ARG A 21 -7.78 8.81 0.52
C ARG A 21 -7.10 7.89 1.53
N GLY A 22 -5.92 7.35 1.19
CA GLY A 22 -5.12 6.54 2.09
C GLY A 22 -4.66 7.30 3.34
N ALA A 23 -4.25 8.56 3.19
CA ALA A 23 -3.87 9.43 4.30
C ALA A 23 -5.05 9.74 5.22
N VAL A 24 -6.23 10.03 4.65
CA VAL A 24 -7.46 10.25 5.43
C VAL A 24 -7.87 8.97 6.17
N TYR A 25 -7.81 7.82 5.51
CA TYR A 25 -8.15 6.53 6.11
C TYR A 25 -7.17 6.15 7.25
N GLY A 26 -5.87 6.39 7.05
CA GLY A 26 -4.84 6.20 8.06
C GLY A 26 -5.00 7.14 9.25
N ALA A 27 -5.32 8.42 9.00
CA ALA A 27 -5.59 9.41 10.04
C ALA A 27 -6.84 9.06 10.86
N ILE A 28 -7.89 8.52 10.24
CA ILE A 28 -9.11 8.07 10.94
C ILE A 28 -8.82 6.81 11.76
N LYS A 29 -8.19 5.79 11.16
CA LYS A 29 -7.88 4.51 11.81
C LYS A 29 -7.00 4.70 13.04
N TRP A 30 -5.96 5.53 12.93
CA TRP A 30 -5.05 5.82 14.04
C TRP A 30 -5.49 6.98 14.91
N GLY A 31 -6.46 7.77 14.47
CA GLY A 31 -7.03 8.88 15.22
C GLY A 31 -7.83 8.46 16.44
N ILE A 32 -8.53 7.33 16.37
CA ILE A 32 -9.31 6.79 17.51
C ILE A 32 -8.40 6.37 18.69
N PRO A 33 -7.40 5.49 18.51
CA PRO A 33 -6.54 5.07 19.62
C PRO A 33 -5.68 6.21 20.17
N THR A 34 -5.25 7.15 19.33
CA THR A 34 -4.48 8.33 19.77
C THR A 34 -5.33 9.34 20.50
N ALA A 35 -6.58 9.56 20.08
CA ALA A 35 -7.54 10.38 20.84
C ALA A 35 -7.87 9.74 22.20
N MET A 36 -8.02 8.41 22.27
CA MET A 36 -8.22 7.70 23.55
C MET A 36 -7.00 7.86 24.47
N LEU A 37 -5.77 7.70 23.96
CA LEU A 37 -4.55 7.90 24.74
C LEU A 37 -4.40 9.36 25.20
N GLY A 38 -4.75 10.33 24.34
CA GLY A 38 -4.78 11.76 24.72
C GLY A 38 -5.81 12.06 25.81
N GLY A 39 -6.99 11.43 25.74
CA GLY A 39 -8.04 11.54 26.75
C GLY A 39 -7.65 10.90 28.09
N LEU A 40 -7.01 9.73 28.07
CA LEU A 40 -6.47 9.09 29.27
C LEU A 40 -5.33 9.90 29.88
N GLY A 41 -4.44 10.47 29.05
CA GLY A 41 -3.39 11.38 29.49
C GLY A 41 -3.93 12.63 30.19
N TYR A 42 -5.04 13.19 29.70
CA TYR A 42 -5.73 14.32 30.32
C TYR A 42 -6.42 13.97 31.65
N MET A 43 -6.87 12.72 31.82
CA MET A 43 -7.57 12.25 33.02
C MET A 43 -6.61 11.90 34.16
N PHE A 44 -5.52 11.20 33.87
CA PHE A 44 -4.61 10.66 34.89
C PHE A 44 -3.44 11.58 35.24
N SER A 45 -3.02 12.49 34.35
CA SER A 45 -1.85 13.34 34.59
C SER A 45 -2.25 14.81 34.86
N PRO A 46 -2.02 15.33 36.08
CA PRO A 46 -2.23 16.75 36.38
C PRO A 46 -1.28 17.66 35.58
N LEU A 47 -0.13 17.12 35.15
CA LEU A 47 0.80 17.79 34.24
C LEU A 47 0.16 18.04 32.87
N TYR A 48 -0.56 17.05 32.33
CA TYR A 48 -1.22 17.13 31.03
C TYR A 48 -2.41 18.10 31.04
N ARG A 49 -2.96 18.40 32.21
CA ARG A 49 -4.05 19.36 32.40
C ARG A 49 -3.56 20.82 32.32
N SER A 50 -2.32 21.10 32.71
CA SER A 50 -1.71 22.45 32.61
C SER A 50 -1.00 22.74 31.28
N LEU A 51 -0.80 21.72 30.43
CA LEU A 51 -0.22 21.88 29.09
C LEU A 51 -1.12 22.73 28.16
N THR A 52 -0.48 23.52 27.29
CA THR A 52 -1.15 24.34 26.27
C THR A 52 -1.86 23.47 25.22
N ILE A 53 -2.87 24.06 24.56
CA ILE A 53 -3.65 23.37 23.51
C ILE A 53 -2.73 22.87 22.37
N GLN A 54 -1.73 23.67 21.99
CA GLN A 54 -0.74 23.31 20.97
C GLN A 54 0.01 22.01 21.32
N PHE A 55 0.41 21.85 22.59
CA PHE A 55 1.16 20.67 23.01
C PHE A 55 0.29 19.41 23.04
N LYS A 56 -1.01 19.55 23.35
CA LYS A 56 -1.98 18.44 23.27
C LYS A 56 -2.16 17.97 21.83
N VAL A 57 -2.36 18.90 20.89
CA VAL A 57 -2.46 18.60 19.46
C VAL A 57 -1.17 17.99 18.95
N TYR A 58 -0.01 18.49 19.37
CA TYR A 58 1.28 17.92 19.01
C TYR A 58 1.39 16.44 19.43
N ILE A 59 1.01 16.08 20.66
CA ILE A 59 1.08 14.69 21.12
C ILE A 59 0.09 13.81 20.35
N GLN A 60 -1.12 14.30 20.07
CA GLN A 60 -2.11 13.58 19.28
C GLN A 60 -1.61 13.31 17.85
N MET A 61 -1.06 14.33 17.18
CA MET A 61 -0.47 14.21 15.86
C MET A 61 0.76 13.30 15.84
N SER A 62 1.60 13.37 16.88
CA SER A 62 2.79 12.51 17.03
C SER A 62 2.39 11.04 17.06
N GLY A 63 1.33 10.70 17.80
CA GLY A 63 0.79 9.35 17.83
C GLY A 63 0.23 8.90 16.48
N MET A 64 -0.45 9.80 15.76
CA MET A 64 -1.00 9.48 14.43
C MET A 64 0.14 9.22 13.41
N VAL A 65 1.17 10.07 13.41
CA VAL A 65 2.34 9.92 12.54
C VAL A 65 3.08 8.61 12.86
N PHE A 66 3.30 8.33 14.14
CA PHE A 66 3.94 7.09 14.56
C PHE A 66 3.12 5.84 14.16
N GLY A 67 1.81 5.86 14.39
CA GLY A 67 0.92 4.78 13.94
C GLY A 67 0.93 4.57 12.43
N SER A 68 0.97 5.67 11.65
CA SER A 68 1.07 5.61 10.20
C SER A 68 2.37 4.97 9.71
N MET A 69 3.48 5.22 10.43
CA MET A 69 4.79 4.63 10.11
C MET A 69 4.78 3.11 10.35
N ILE A 70 4.18 2.64 11.45
CA ILE A 70 4.07 1.20 11.74
C ILE A 70 3.27 0.49 10.64
N GLU A 71 2.14 1.07 10.23
CA GLU A 71 1.30 0.48 9.20
C GLU A 71 2.00 0.47 7.82
N ALA A 72 2.76 1.52 7.52
CA ALA A 72 3.58 1.58 6.31
C ALA A 72 4.67 0.49 6.29
N ASP A 73 5.36 0.29 7.40
CA ASP A 73 6.38 -0.77 7.52
C ASP A 73 5.78 -2.17 7.39
N TYR A 74 4.57 -2.39 7.91
CA TYR A 74 3.84 -3.64 7.75
C TYR A 74 3.41 -3.88 6.30
N SER A 75 2.85 -2.84 5.66
CA SER A 75 2.42 -2.87 4.25
C SER A 75 3.57 -3.21 3.29
N ILE A 76 4.76 -2.63 3.49
CA ILE A 76 5.93 -2.90 2.64
C ILE A 76 6.34 -4.38 2.72
N ARG A 77 6.37 -4.97 3.92
CA ARG A 77 6.72 -6.38 4.11
C ARG A 77 5.72 -7.31 3.45
N GLU A 78 4.43 -7.00 3.57
CA GLU A 78 3.37 -7.80 2.97
C GLU A 78 3.41 -7.72 1.43
N TYR A 79 3.68 -6.54 0.89
CA TYR A 79 3.87 -6.34 -0.55
C TYR A 79 5.06 -7.13 -1.09
N GLU A 80 6.21 -7.10 -0.41
CA GLU A 80 7.39 -7.83 -0.83
C GLU A 80 7.15 -9.36 -0.85
N ALA A 81 6.39 -9.90 0.11
CA ALA A 81 5.99 -11.30 0.11
C ALA A 81 5.08 -11.65 -1.08
N LYS A 82 4.09 -10.79 -1.38
CA LYS A 82 3.18 -10.96 -2.53
C LYS A 82 3.91 -10.91 -3.86
N VAL A 83 4.83 -9.95 -4.05
CA VAL A 83 5.62 -9.82 -5.28
C VAL A 83 6.50 -11.05 -5.51
N ARG A 84 7.11 -11.61 -4.45
CA ARG A 84 7.90 -12.84 -4.56
C ARG A 84 7.04 -14.03 -5.01
N MET A 85 5.82 -14.17 -4.48
CA MET A 85 4.88 -15.21 -4.90
C MET A 85 4.43 -15.02 -6.36
N GLN A 86 4.08 -13.80 -6.74
CA GLN A 86 3.67 -13.49 -8.11
C GLN A 86 4.78 -13.76 -9.13
N ARG A 87 6.04 -13.43 -8.81
CA ARG A 87 7.18 -13.75 -9.69
C ARG A 87 7.37 -15.25 -9.91
N ARG A 88 7.09 -16.09 -8.90
CA ARG A 88 7.11 -17.55 -9.05
C ARG A 88 6.01 -18.02 -10.00
N LEU A 89 4.77 -17.59 -9.75
CA LEU A 89 3.63 -17.93 -10.59
C LEU A 89 3.80 -17.49 -12.06
N GLN A 90 4.39 -16.31 -12.29
CA GLN A 90 4.65 -15.80 -13.64
C GLN A 90 5.72 -16.62 -14.37
N ARG A 91 6.78 -17.07 -13.67
CA ARG A 91 7.79 -17.96 -14.24
C ARG A 91 7.20 -19.31 -14.61
N ASP A 92 6.39 -19.90 -13.75
CA ASP A 92 5.75 -21.19 -14.01
C ASP A 92 4.80 -21.09 -15.21
N ARG A 93 4.03 -20.00 -15.31
CA ARG A 93 3.17 -19.75 -16.49
C ARG A 93 3.97 -19.53 -17.78
N ALA A 94 5.09 -18.82 -17.72
CA ALA A 94 5.94 -18.59 -18.89
C ALA A 94 6.56 -19.90 -19.40
N MET A 95 7.03 -20.74 -18.47
CA MET A 95 7.51 -22.08 -18.77
C MET A 95 6.41 -22.96 -19.39
N TRP A 96 5.20 -22.94 -18.82
CA TRP A 96 4.07 -23.71 -19.36
C TRP A 96 3.71 -23.29 -20.78
N LYS A 97 3.70 -21.97 -21.07
CA LYS A 97 3.47 -21.45 -22.42
C LYS A 97 4.53 -21.91 -23.42
N SER A 98 5.81 -21.90 -23.03
CA SER A 98 6.87 -22.41 -23.93
C SER A 98 6.76 -23.91 -24.18
N PHE A 99 6.26 -24.70 -23.21
CA PHE A 99 5.97 -26.12 -23.43
C PHE A 99 4.80 -26.32 -24.39
N GLU A 100 3.71 -25.58 -24.23
CA GLU A 100 2.54 -25.63 -25.12
C GLU A 100 2.89 -25.22 -26.55
N GLU A 101 3.74 -24.19 -26.73
CA GLU A 101 4.19 -23.74 -28.05
C GLU A 101 5.15 -24.74 -28.73
N GLN A 102 5.94 -25.48 -27.94
CA GLN A 102 6.94 -26.42 -28.45
C GLN A 102 6.40 -27.84 -28.67
N TYR A 103 5.40 -28.28 -27.90
CA TYR A 103 4.82 -29.63 -28.01
C TYR A 103 3.39 -29.64 -28.56
N GLY A 104 2.59 -28.58 -28.35
CA GLY A 104 1.25 -28.50 -28.94
C GLY A 104 1.27 -28.27 -30.44
N LYS A 105 2.37 -27.73 -30.98
CA LYS A 105 2.57 -27.57 -32.41
C LYS A 105 2.91 -28.88 -33.12
N ASP A 106 3.50 -29.84 -32.41
CA ASP A 106 3.89 -31.13 -32.97
C ASP A 106 2.68 -32.09 -33.10
N GLU A 107 1.62 -31.93 -32.30
CA GLU A 107 0.40 -32.75 -32.40
C GLU A 107 -0.50 -32.33 -33.58
N ASP A 108 -0.54 -31.04 -33.93
CA ASP A 108 -1.34 -30.53 -35.05
C ASP A 108 -0.71 -30.85 -36.43
N ASP A 109 0.63 -30.91 -36.52
CA ASP A 109 1.35 -31.21 -37.78
C ASP A 109 1.37 -32.73 -38.11
N GLU A 110 1.14 -33.63 -37.13
CA GLU A 110 1.05 -35.08 -37.36
C GLU A 110 -0.36 -35.57 -37.73
N GLU A 111 -1.44 -34.86 -37.36
CA GLU A 111 -2.81 -35.22 -37.74
C GLU A 111 -3.17 -34.83 -39.18
N ASP A 112 -2.59 -33.76 -39.74
CA ASP A 112 -2.88 -33.29 -41.11
C ASP A 112 -2.12 -34.08 -42.22
N SER A 113 -1.30 -35.07 -41.84
CA SER A 113 -0.49 -35.90 -42.74
C SER A 113 -0.97 -37.37 -42.87
N LYS A 114 -2.15 -37.73 -42.36
CA LYS A 114 -2.72 -39.09 -42.47
C LYS A 114 -3.93 -39.20 -43.38
#